data_AF-A0A8D9AMD1-F1
#
_entry.id   AF-A0A8D9AMD1-F1
#
_cell.length_a   1.000
_cell.length_b   1.000
_cell.length_c   1.000
_cell.angle_alpha   90.00
_cell.angle_beta   90.00
_cell.angle_gamma   90.00
#
_symmetry.space_group_name_H-M   'P 1'
#
loop_
_entity.id
_entity.type
_entity.pdbx_description
1 polymer ?
#
loop_
_entity_poly.entity_id
_entity_poly.type
_entity_poly.pdbx_seq_one_letter_code
_entity_poly.pdbx_strand_id
1 'polypeptide(L)'
;MDLSEEEEIQMMEVVESDAPDGELMFLALNLAENMDALTKSQLPDMKKKKALAVDRLIILYEQNFGRVLTSKILLKKLNNMKTRLKRKTDQNSVKQTGNRPLVKQEKLCQN
;
A
#
# COMPACT_ATOMS: atom_id res chain seq x y z
N MET A 1 -28.08 4.66 -4.63
CA MET A 1 -27.87 5.73 -3.65
C MET A 1 -26.38 6.00 -3.70
N ASP A 2 -25.99 7.04 -4.43
CA ASP A 2 -24.59 7.46 -4.49
C ASP A 2 -24.27 8.17 -3.18
N LEU A 3 -23.42 7.54 -2.38
CA LEU A 3 -22.92 8.12 -1.13
C LEU A 3 -22.00 9.29 -1.46
N SER A 4 -22.02 10.33 -0.63
CA SER A 4 -21.16 11.49 -0.85
C SER A 4 -19.69 11.14 -0.62
N GLU A 5 -18.77 11.78 -1.33
CA GLU A 5 -17.31 11.53 -1.21
C GLU A 5 -16.81 11.70 0.24
N GLU A 6 -17.51 12.50 1.04
CA GLU A 6 -17.21 12.75 2.45
C GLU A 6 -17.53 11.54 3.34
N GLU A 7 -18.63 10.83 3.05
CA GLU A 7 -19.01 9.60 3.77
C GLU A 7 -18.06 8.45 3.44
N GLU A 8 -17.56 8.37 2.21
CA GLU A 8 -16.50 7.42 1.83
C GLU A 8 -15.20 7.68 2.60
N ILE A 9 -14.80 8.95 2.76
CA ILE A 9 -13.60 9.35 3.49
C ILE A 9 -13.75 9.04 4.98
N GLN A 10 -14.92 9.31 5.56
CA GLN A 10 -15.16 9.11 6.99
C GLN A 10 -15.26 7.63 7.37
N MET A 11 -15.82 6.77 6.51
CA MET A 11 -15.71 5.31 6.68
C MET A 11 -14.27 4.80 6.49
N MET A 12 -13.48 5.48 5.65
CA MET A 12 -12.11 5.09 5.33
C MET A 12 -11.08 5.47 6.41
N GLU A 13 -11.34 6.49 7.22
CA GLU A 13 -10.49 6.88 8.36
C GLU A 13 -10.64 5.91 9.54
N VAL A 14 -11.85 5.38 9.79
CA VAL A 14 -12.13 4.41 10.87
C VAL A 14 -11.44 3.05 10.64
N VAL A 15 -11.14 2.67 9.39
CA VAL A 15 -10.50 1.39 9.06
C VAL A 15 -8.97 1.43 9.19
N GLU A 16 -8.36 2.61 9.30
CA GLU A 16 -6.90 2.74 9.39
C GLU A 16 -6.33 2.55 10.79
N SER A 17 -7.14 2.61 11.86
CA SER A 17 -6.55 2.75 13.20
C SER A 17 -5.91 1.48 13.76
N ASP A 18 -6.40 0.27 13.48
CA ASP A 18 -5.75 -0.98 13.95
C ASP A 18 -6.22 -2.19 13.12
N ALA A 19 -5.72 -2.36 11.90
CA ALA A 19 -5.83 -3.68 11.28
C ALA A 19 -4.96 -4.64 12.11
N PRO A 20 -5.54 -5.68 12.78
CA PRO A 20 -4.74 -6.60 13.58
C PRO A 20 -3.66 -7.22 12.71
N ASP A 21 -2.46 -7.44 13.25
CA ASP A 21 -1.29 -7.93 12.49
C ASP A 21 -1.60 -9.18 11.63
N GLY A 22 -2.62 -9.96 12.00
CA GLY A 22 -3.14 -11.10 11.23
C GLY A 22 -3.73 -10.74 9.86
N GLU A 23 -4.42 -9.60 9.71
CA GLU A 23 -4.95 -9.16 8.40
C GLU A 23 -3.83 -8.81 7.42
N LEU A 24 -2.83 -8.07 7.89
CA LEU A 24 -1.67 -7.71 7.09
C LEU A 24 -0.84 -8.94 6.70
N MET A 25 -0.65 -9.88 7.64
CA MET A 25 0.03 -11.14 7.36
C MET A 25 -0.71 -11.97 6.30
N PHE A 26 -2.04 -12.08 6.42
CA PHE A 26 -2.87 -12.79 5.45
C PHE A 26 -2.72 -12.19 4.05
N LEU A 27 -2.82 -10.86 3.93
CA LEU A 27 -2.64 -10.18 2.65
C LEU A 27 -1.23 -10.38 2.09
N ALA A 28 -0.19 -10.34 2.93
CA ALA A 28 1.18 -10.57 2.48
C ALA A 28 1.41 -11.98 1.92
N LEU A 29 0.85 -13.00 2.56
CA LEU A 29 0.95 -14.40 2.12
C LEU A 29 0.25 -14.61 0.76
N ASN A 30 -0.99 -14.11 0.63
CA ASN A 30 -1.77 -14.29 -0.59
C ASN A 30 -1.30 -13.39 -1.76
N LEU A 31 -0.52 -12.34 -1.46
CA LEU A 31 0.08 -11.47 -2.48
C LEU A 31 1.19 -12.16 -3.28
N ALA A 32 1.88 -13.13 -2.68
CA ALA A 32 2.94 -13.89 -3.36
C ALA A 32 2.40 -14.64 -4.60
N GLU A 33 1.16 -15.13 -4.51
CA GLU A 33 0.46 -15.82 -5.60
C GLU A 33 -0.22 -14.86 -6.58
N ASN A 34 -0.41 -13.60 -6.18
CA ASN A 34 -1.11 -12.55 -6.94
C ASN A 34 -0.20 -11.34 -7.23
N MET A 35 1.05 -11.61 -7.62
CA MET A 35 2.10 -10.60 -7.87
C MET A 35 1.69 -9.52 -8.89
N ASP A 36 0.80 -9.85 -9.83
CA ASP A 36 0.26 -8.91 -10.82
C ASP A 36 -0.46 -7.71 -10.17
N ALA A 37 -0.99 -7.85 -8.95
CA ALA A 37 -1.63 -6.76 -8.22
C ALA A 37 -0.69 -5.56 -7.98
N LEU A 38 0.63 -5.80 -7.91
CA LEU A 38 1.65 -4.78 -7.69
C LEU A 38 2.32 -4.27 -8.98
N THR A 39 1.87 -4.72 -10.16
CA THR A 39 2.45 -4.25 -11.42
C THR A 39 2.21 -2.76 -11.62
N LYS A 40 3.25 -2.07 -12.10
CA LYS A 40 3.21 -0.64 -12.46
C LYS A 40 2.96 -0.41 -13.94
N SER A 41 2.94 -1.47 -14.75
CA SER A 41 2.75 -1.38 -16.19
C SER A 41 1.41 -0.73 -16.52
N GLN A 42 1.42 0.16 -17.51
CA GLN A 42 0.22 0.84 -18.02
C GLN A 42 -0.37 0.16 -19.26
N LEU A 43 0.24 -0.94 -19.71
CA LEU A 43 -0.26 -1.69 -20.85
C LEU A 43 -1.68 -2.24 -20.56
N PRO A 44 -2.59 -2.20 -21.54
CA PRO A 44 -3.99 -2.58 -21.33
C PRO A 44 -4.14 -4.01 -20.81
N ASP A 45 -3.37 -4.95 -21.34
CA ASP A 45 -3.41 -6.36 -20.90
C ASP A 45 -2.92 -6.54 -19.46
N MET A 46 -1.89 -5.78 -19.07
CA MET A 46 -1.38 -5.82 -17.70
C MET A 46 -2.34 -5.14 -16.72
N LYS A 47 -3.07 -4.10 -17.15
CA LYS A 47 -4.15 -3.51 -16.34
C LYS A 47 -5.27 -4.49 -16.08
N LYS A 48 -5.67 -5.27 -17.09
CA LYS A 48 -6.67 -6.34 -16.93
C LYS A 48 -6.19 -7.40 -15.95
N LYS A 49 -4.95 -7.91 -16.10
CA LYS A 49 -4.37 -8.89 -15.17
C LYS A 49 -4.30 -8.35 -13.75
N LYS A 50 -3.91 -7.08 -13.58
CA LYS A 50 -3.88 -6.41 -12.28
C LYS A 50 -5.27 -6.32 -11.66
N ALA A 51 -6.28 -5.90 -12.41
CA ALA A 51 -7.65 -5.83 -11.92
C ALA A 51 -8.12 -7.21 -11.43
N LEU A 52 -7.92 -8.26 -12.23
CA LEU A 52 -8.26 -9.63 -11.86
C LEU A 52 -7.52 -10.10 -10.60
N ALA A 53 -6.24 -9.78 -10.45
CA ALA A 53 -5.46 -10.12 -9.26
C ALA A 53 -5.96 -9.39 -8.01
N VAL A 54 -6.36 -8.13 -8.14
CA VAL A 54 -6.95 -7.33 -7.06
C VAL A 54 -8.31 -7.90 -6.67
N ASP A 55 -9.16 -8.24 -7.64
CA ASP A 55 -10.49 -8.80 -7.38
C ASP A 55 -10.40 -10.14 -6.65
N ARG A 56 -9.45 -11.01 -7.04
CA ARG A 56 -9.17 -12.27 -6.33
C ARG A 56 -8.79 -12.04 -4.88
N LEU A 57 -7.92 -11.07 -4.61
CA LEU A 57 -7.50 -10.74 -3.25
C LEU A 57 -8.64 -10.18 -2.40
N ILE A 58 -9.57 -9.42 -3.00
CA ILE A 58 -10.77 -8.94 -2.32
C ILE A 58 -11.65 -10.13 -1.92
N ILE A 59 -11.92 -11.04 -2.85
CA ILE A 59 -12.74 -12.24 -2.59
C ILE A 59 -12.11 -13.09 -1.47
N LEU A 60 -10.80 -13.34 -1.53
CA LEU A 60 -10.10 -14.11 -0.49
C LEU A 60 -10.15 -13.42 0.88
N TYR A 61 -10.00 -12.09 0.90
CA TYR A 61 -10.10 -11.32 2.13
C TYR A 61 -11.52 -11.37 2.71
N GLU A 62 -12.54 -11.20 1.88
CA GLU A 62 -13.94 -11.28 2.29
C GLU A 62 -14.30 -12.66 2.84
N GLN A 63 -13.85 -13.73 2.18
CA GLN A 63 -14.05 -15.10 2.65
C GLN A 63 -13.41 -15.36 4.02
N ASN A 64 -12.23 -14.79 4.28
CA ASN A 64 -11.49 -15.06 5.51
C ASN A 64 -11.90 -14.17 6.69
N PHE A 65 -12.32 -12.92 6.43
CA PHE A 65 -12.62 -11.93 7.48
C PHE A 65 -14.09 -11.50 7.53
N GLY A 66 -14.92 -11.90 6.57
CA GLY A 66 -16.34 -11.54 6.48
C GLY A 66 -16.58 -10.06 6.20
N ARG A 67 -15.59 -9.34 5.66
CA ARG A 67 -15.63 -7.90 5.41
C ARG A 67 -15.30 -7.60 3.95
N VAL A 68 -16.09 -6.72 3.35
CA VAL A 68 -15.86 -6.27 1.97
C VAL A 68 -14.83 -5.14 1.96
N LEU A 69 -13.83 -5.26 1.09
CA LEU A 69 -12.87 -4.19 0.81
C LEU A 69 -13.02 -3.71 -0.64
N THR A 70 -13.05 -2.39 -0.81
CA THR A 70 -12.92 -1.79 -2.15
C THR A 70 -11.47 -1.93 -2.65
N SER A 71 -11.28 -2.09 -3.95
CA SER A 71 -9.97 -2.17 -4.62
C SER A 71 -9.02 -1.02 -4.22
N LYS A 72 -9.57 0.19 -4.05
CA LYS A 72 -8.83 1.39 -3.60
C LYS A 72 -8.23 1.20 -2.20
N ILE A 73 -9.03 0.67 -1.27
CA ILE A 73 -8.62 0.44 0.13
C ILE A 73 -7.58 -0.67 0.19
N LEU A 74 -7.81 -1.78 -0.51
CA LEU A 74 -6.87 -2.88 -0.58
C LEU A 74 -5.50 -2.44 -1.12
N LEU A 75 -5.49 -1.69 -2.23
CA LEU A 75 -4.26 -1.16 -2.81
C LEU A 75 -3.56 -0.17 -1.86
N LYS A 76 -4.31 0.66 -1.12
CA LYS A 76 -3.73 1.54 -0.11
C LYS A 76 -3.05 0.73 0.99
N LYS A 77 -3.70 -0.30 1.54
CA LYS A 77 -3.13 -1.21 2.55
C LYS A 77 -1.84 -1.87 2.06
N LEU A 78 -1.84 -2.42 0.84
CA LEU A 78 -0.66 -3.05 0.24
C LEU A 78 0.49 -2.06 0.00
N ASN A 79 0.19 -0.87 -0.50
CA ASN A 79 1.20 0.18 -0.72
C ASN A 79 1.78 0.70 0.61
N ASN A 80 0.96 0.87 1.63
CA ASN A 80 1.41 1.26 2.98
C ASN A 80 2.32 0.20 3.58
N MET A 81 1.98 -1.08 3.45
CA MET A 81 2.83 -2.20 3.87
C MET A 81 4.19 -2.18 3.16
N LYS A 82 4.20 -1.99 1.84
CA LYS A 82 5.43 -1.86 1.04
C LYS A 82 6.27 -0.68 1.49
N THR A 83 5.66 0.47 1.73
CA THR A 83 6.34 1.68 2.19
C THR A 83 6.90 1.50 3.60
N ARG A 84 6.18 0.85 4.53
CA ARG A 84 6.68 0.51 5.88
C ARG A 84 7.90 -0.42 5.81
N LEU A 85 7.84 -1.47 4.98
CA LEU A 85 8.97 -2.39 4.79
C LEU A 85 10.19 -1.68 4.19
N LYS A 86 9.98 -0.90 3.13
CA LYS A 86 11.04 -0.07 2.54
C LYS A 86 11.66 0.86 3.57
N ARG A 87 10.85 1.61 4.33
CA ARG A 87 11.36 2.49 5.37
C ARG A 87 12.15 1.74 6.45
N LYS A 88 11.72 0.54 6.86
CA LYS A 88 12.45 -0.28 7.85
C LYS A 88 13.79 -0.77 7.29
N THR A 89 13.79 -1.27 6.06
CA THR A 89 15.01 -1.68 5.37
C THR A 89 15.93 -0.50 5.10
N ASP A 90 15.38 0.64 4.69
CA ASP A 90 16.12 1.87 4.39
C ASP A 90 16.67 2.51 5.67
N GLN A 91 15.97 2.46 6.80
CA GLN A 91 16.54 2.88 8.09
C GLN A 91 17.67 1.97 8.55
N ASN A 92 17.55 0.66 8.32
CA ASN A 92 18.62 -0.27 8.60
C ASN A 92 19.80 -0.11 7.62
N SER A 93 19.51 0.20 6.34
CA SER A 93 20.53 0.45 5.33
C SER A 93 21.18 1.82 5.54
N VAL A 94 20.48 2.88 5.95
CA VAL A 94 21.07 4.18 6.35
C VAL A 94 21.91 4.07 7.62
N LYS A 95 21.60 3.12 8.52
CA LYS A 95 22.46 2.80 9.68
C LYS A 95 23.71 1.98 9.30
N GLN A 96 23.67 1.18 8.22
CA GLN A 96 24.80 0.34 7.77
C GLN A 96 25.63 0.95 6.62
N THR A 97 25.03 1.70 5.72
CA THR A 97 25.66 2.47 4.66
C THR A 97 25.72 3.92 5.11
N GLY A 98 26.92 4.41 5.42
CA GLY A 98 27.18 5.76 5.94
C GLY A 98 26.85 6.92 4.99
N ASN A 99 25.88 6.78 4.08
CA ASN A 99 25.36 7.87 3.27
C ASN A 99 24.43 8.73 4.12
N ARG A 100 25.04 9.61 4.92
CA ARG A 100 24.32 10.79 5.43
C ARG A 100 23.79 11.57 4.23
N PRO A 101 22.53 12.01 4.24
CA PRO A 101 22.08 12.97 3.23
C PRO A 101 23.00 14.19 3.30
N LEU A 102 23.60 14.57 2.17
CA LEU A 102 24.29 15.84 2.03
C LEU A 102 23.25 16.93 2.26
N VAL A 103 23.20 17.45 3.48
CA VAL A 103 22.57 18.73 3.76
C VAL A 103 23.36 19.73 2.94
N LYS A 104 22.80 20.21 1.82
CA LYS A 104 23.33 21.38 1.14
C LYS A 104 23.28 22.51 2.17
N GLN A 105 24.43 22.84 2.74
CA GLN A 105 24.58 24.10 3.45
C GLN A 105 24.46 25.19 2.39
N GLU A 106 23.31 25.85 2.33
CA GLU A 106 23.17 27.12 1.63
C GLU A 106 24.09 28.11 2.34
N LYS A 107 25.29 28.30 1.79
CA LYS A 107 26.10 29.47 2.09
C LYS A 107 25.93 30.48 0.97
N LEU A 108 25.59 31.69 1.39
CA LEU A 108 25.96 32.99 0.82
C LEU A 108 25.48 33.29 -0.61
N CYS A 109 24.61 34.29 -0.70
CA CYS A 109 24.79 35.52 -1.51
C CYS A 109 23.43 36.08 -1.85
N GLN A 110 22.95 37.10 -1.13
CA GLN A 110 22.13 38.15 -1.71
C GLN A 110 22.51 39.50 -1.08
N ASN A 111 23.34 40.21 -1.84
CA ASN A 111 23.61 41.65 -1.96
C ASN A 111 24.05 42.45 -0.73
#